data_AF-A0A6H9THY1-F1
#
_entry.id   AF-A0A6H9THY1-F1
#
_cell.length_a   1.000
_cell.length_b   1.000
_cell.length_c   1.000
_cell.angle_alpha   90.00
_cell.angle_beta   90.00
_cell.angle_gamma   90.00
#
_symmetry.space_group_name_H-M   'P 1'
#
loop_
_entity.id
_entity.type
_entity.pdbx_description
1 polymer ?
#
loop_
_entity_poly.entity_id
_entity_poly.type
_entity_poly.pdbx_seq_one_letter_code
_entity_poly.pdbx_strand_id
1 'polypeptide(L)'
;MQFVDVCIEYPSGVTIIDRGSYDADLGMVYVSARVRAVLAVVHDSEPPPTITASWDGNEAKLIQSTGDSFAVVSVVPPAASSRSRLGTRLVRASWSKDQRQQFGRFCHTLTVSSIVGLVGYVHAISEFSIWTAMNVAALVVIGVITYIVGMDSMNGE
;
A
#
# COMPACT_ATOMS: atom_id res chain seq x y z
N MET A 1 9.60 6.39 -22.08
CA MET A 1 10.21 5.40 -21.18
C MET A 1 9.90 5.76 -19.74
N GLN A 2 9.28 4.85 -19.01
CA GLN A 2 8.86 5.02 -17.61
C GLN A 2 9.62 4.05 -16.72
N PHE A 3 10.05 4.47 -15.53
CA PHE A 3 10.67 3.55 -14.58
C PHE A 3 9.61 2.68 -13.92
N VAL A 4 9.87 1.37 -13.85
CA VAL A 4 8.97 0.38 -13.25
C VAL A 4 9.75 -0.48 -12.26
N ASP A 5 9.10 -0.86 -11.17
CA ASP A 5 9.70 -1.79 -10.21
C ASP A 5 9.34 -3.21 -10.65
N VAL A 6 10.35 -4.06 -10.84
CA VAL A 6 10.21 -5.43 -11.35
C VAL A 6 10.50 -6.40 -10.21
N CYS A 7 9.58 -7.32 -9.97
CA CYS A 7 9.73 -8.40 -9.01
C CYS A 7 9.74 -9.75 -9.75
N ILE A 8 10.74 -10.57 -9.46
CA ILE A 8 10.91 -11.92 -10.01
C ILE A 8 10.91 -12.88 -8.83
N GLU A 9 9.87 -13.69 -8.73
CA GLU A 9 9.68 -14.66 -7.65
C GLU A 9 9.81 -16.08 -8.19
N TYR A 10 10.76 -16.84 -7.64
CA TYR A 10 10.95 -18.23 -7.97
C TYR A 10 10.22 -19.14 -6.96
N PRO A 11 9.72 -20.32 -7.40
CA PRO A 11 9.12 -21.31 -6.50
C PRO A 11 10.04 -21.82 -5.39
N SER A 12 11.36 -21.67 -5.57
CA SER A 12 12.39 -21.98 -4.57
C SER A 12 12.34 -21.04 -3.34
N GLY A 13 11.61 -19.93 -3.43
CA GLY A 13 11.58 -18.86 -2.44
C GLY A 13 12.58 -17.74 -2.72
N VAL A 14 13.35 -17.81 -3.81
CA VAL A 14 14.24 -16.72 -4.23
C VAL A 14 13.40 -15.59 -4.84
N THR A 15 13.58 -14.37 -4.32
CA THR A 15 12.94 -13.17 -4.86
C THR A 15 14.00 -12.16 -5.27
N ILE A 16 13.89 -11.64 -6.50
CA ILE A 16 14.78 -10.61 -7.06
C ILE A 16 13.95 -9.37 -7.35
N ILE A 17 14.35 -8.23 -6.79
CA ILE A 17 13.70 -6.94 -7.01
C ILE A 17 14.68 -6.03 -7.76
N ASP A 18 14.22 -5.41 -8.84
CA ASP A 18 15.01 -4.49 -9.67
C ASP A 18 14.18 -3.31 -10.13
N ARG A 19 14.87 -2.29 -10.64
CA ARG A 19 14.23 -1.16 -11.30
C ARG A 19 14.50 -1.21 -12.80
N GLY A 20 13.43 -1.39 -13.57
CA GLY A 20 13.45 -1.47 -15.02
C GLY A 20 12.95 -0.21 -15.71
N SER A 21 13.00 -0.24 -17.04
CA SER A 21 12.39 0.74 -17.93
C SER A 21 11.28 0.08 -18.74
N TYR A 22 10.09 0.66 -18.72
CA TYR A 22 8.97 0.28 -19.56
C TYR A 22 8.94 1.14 -20.83
N ASP A 23 8.88 0.45 -21.96
CA ASP A 23 8.63 1.01 -23.28
C ASP A 23 7.18 0.75 -23.67
N ALA A 24 6.39 1.82 -23.70
CA ALA A 24 4.96 1.76 -24.00
C ALA A 24 4.67 1.48 -25.48
N ASP A 25 5.58 1.85 -26.38
CA ASP A 25 5.39 1.64 -27.82
C ASP A 25 5.59 0.16 -28.17
N LEU A 26 6.48 -0.51 -27.44
CA LEU A 26 6.79 -1.93 -27.62
C LEU A 26 6.04 -2.86 -26.66
N GLY A 27 5.43 -2.34 -25.59
CA GLY A 27 4.82 -3.14 -24.53
C GLY A 27 5.82 -4.00 -23.76
N MET A 28 7.07 -3.52 -23.65
CA MET A 28 8.20 -4.28 -23.14
C MET A 28 8.79 -3.65 -21.88
N VAL A 29 9.17 -4.49 -20.92
CA VAL A 29 9.94 -4.10 -19.74
C VAL A 29 11.38 -4.58 -19.87
N TYR A 30 12.31 -3.64 -19.70
CA TYR A 30 13.74 -3.86 -19.72
C TYR A 30 14.30 -3.80 -18.30
N VAL A 31 14.93 -4.89 -17.85
CA VAL A 31 15.63 -4.97 -16.55
C VAL A 31 17.10 -4.59 -16.69
N SER A 32 17.75 -4.34 -15.55
CA SER A 32 19.18 -4.03 -15.52
C SER A 32 20.04 -5.19 -16.03
N ALA A 33 21.22 -4.87 -16.59
CA ALA A 33 22.17 -5.86 -17.07
C ALA A 33 22.62 -6.85 -15.98
N ARG A 34 22.60 -6.43 -14.70
CA ARG A 34 22.95 -7.28 -13.56
C ARG A 34 21.90 -8.37 -13.34
N VAL A 35 20.61 -8.00 -13.36
CA VAL A 35 19.53 -8.97 -13.19
C VAL A 35 19.44 -9.90 -14.37
N ARG A 36 19.71 -9.42 -15.59
CA ARG A 36 19.86 -10.28 -16.76
C ARG A 36 20.95 -11.34 -16.59
N ALA A 37 22.12 -10.95 -16.07
CA ALA A 37 23.20 -11.91 -15.81
C ALA A 37 22.79 -12.97 -14.77
N VAL A 38 22.05 -12.56 -13.72
CA VAL A 38 21.52 -13.50 -12.71
C VAL A 38 20.48 -14.44 -13.32
N LEU A 39 19.53 -13.90 -14.10
CA LEU A 39 18.49 -14.69 -14.77
C LEU A 39 19.10 -15.73 -15.71
N ALA A 40 20.16 -15.39 -16.44
CA ALA A 40 20.86 -16.32 -17.32
C ALA A 40 21.49 -17.50 -16.56
N VAL A 41 21.97 -17.29 -15.34
CA VAL A 41 22.56 -18.36 -14.50
C VAL A 41 21.47 -19.25 -13.91
N VAL A 42 20.34 -18.65 -13.51
CA VAL A 42 19.27 -19.36 -12.77
C VAL A 42 18.31 -20.10 -13.72
N HIS A 43 18.27 -19.72 -15.00
CA HIS A 43 17.40 -20.33 -16.02
C HIS A 43 17.54 -21.85 -16.15
N ASP A 44 18.76 -22.37 -16.01
CA ASP A 44 19.05 -23.80 -16.17
C ASP A 44 18.80 -24.61 -14.89
N SER A 45 18.70 -23.95 -13.73
CA SER A 45 18.65 -24.60 -12.42
C SER A 45 17.31 -24.50 -11.72
N GLU A 46 16.45 -23.56 -12.12
CA GLU A 46 15.18 -23.29 -11.43
C GLU A 46 13.96 -23.37 -12.35
N PRO A 47 12.80 -23.76 -11.79
CA PRO A 47 11.54 -23.70 -12.50
C PRO A 47 11.16 -22.25 -12.87
N PRO A 48 10.31 -22.05 -13.89
CA PRO A 48 9.96 -20.72 -14.39
C PRO A 48 9.47 -19.78 -13.28
N PRO A 49 10.04 -18.57 -13.15
CA PRO A 49 9.63 -17.60 -12.14
C PRO A 49 8.30 -16.92 -12.51
N THR A 50 7.61 -16.41 -11.49
CA THR A 50 6.54 -15.42 -11.66
C THR A 50 7.17 -14.04 -11.72
N ILE A 51 6.84 -13.27 -12.75
CA ILE A 51 7.43 -11.96 -12.99
C ILE A 51 6.33 -10.91 -13.01
N THR A 52 6.47 -9.89 -12.16
CA THR A 52 5.55 -8.76 -12.09
C THR A 52 6.30 -7.45 -12.26
N ALA A 53 5.65 -6.47 -12.88
CA ALA A 53 6.12 -5.11 -12.93
C ALA A 53 5.05 -4.17 -12.36
N SER A 54 5.45 -3.22 -11.52
CA SER A 54 4.54 -2.25 -10.95
C SER A 54 4.95 -0.82 -11.28
N TRP A 55 3.98 0.01 -11.63
CA TRP A 55 4.15 1.45 -11.87
C TRP A 55 2.85 2.21 -11.61
N ASP A 56 2.93 3.37 -10.98
CA ASP A 56 1.76 4.24 -10.69
C ASP A 56 0.55 3.50 -10.07
N GLY A 57 0.81 2.45 -9.30
CA GLY A 57 -0.22 1.58 -8.70
C GLY A 57 -0.83 0.53 -9.63
N ASN A 58 -0.43 0.48 -10.90
CA ASN A 58 -0.71 -0.63 -11.81
C ASN A 58 0.26 -1.77 -11.53
N GLU A 59 -0.24 -3.00 -11.64
CA GLU A 59 0.58 -4.21 -11.58
C GLU A 59 0.37 -4.98 -12.88
N ALA A 60 1.47 -5.29 -13.58
CA ALA A 60 1.44 -6.10 -14.77
C ALA A 60 2.12 -7.44 -14.54
N LYS A 61 1.46 -8.50 -14.97
CA LYS A 61 2.14 -9.80 -15.13
C LYS A 61 2.95 -9.78 -16.41
N LEU A 62 4.21 -10.14 -16.26
CA LEU A 62 5.18 -10.23 -17.32
C LEU A 62 5.41 -11.69 -17.70
N ILE A 63 5.62 -11.96 -18.98
CA ILE A 63 6.15 -13.24 -19.47
C ILE A 63 7.50 -12.98 -20.12
N GLN A 64 8.47 -13.84 -19.84
CA GLN A 64 9.79 -13.79 -20.48
C GLN A 64 9.61 -14.00 -21.99
N SER A 65 9.88 -12.97 -22.79
CA SER A 65 9.75 -13.02 -24.25
C SER A 65 11.08 -13.35 -24.92
N THR A 66 12.16 -12.82 -24.39
CA THR A 66 13.54 -13.06 -24.83
C THR A 66 14.45 -12.91 -23.61
N GLY A 67 15.66 -13.50 -23.64
CA GLY A 67 16.59 -13.50 -22.49
C GLY A 67 16.83 -12.13 -21.83
N ASP A 68 16.57 -11.04 -22.56
CA ASP A 68 16.83 -9.67 -22.17
C ASP A 68 15.58 -8.80 -21.99
N SER A 69 14.38 -9.32 -22.30
CA SER A 69 13.14 -8.53 -22.30
C SER A 69 11.91 -9.32 -21.88
N PHE A 70 11.05 -8.63 -21.13
CA PHE A 70 9.80 -9.17 -20.62
C PHE A 70 8.62 -8.51 -21.31
N ALA A 71 7.76 -9.32 -21.92
CA ALA A 71 6.52 -8.83 -22.53
C ALA A 71 5.44 -8.68 -21.47
N VAL A 72 4.71 -7.56 -21.53
CA VAL A 72 3.54 -7.32 -20.69
C VAL A 72 2.37 -8.14 -21.21
N VAL A 73 1.90 -9.10 -20.42
CA VAL A 73 0.81 -10.00 -20.83
C VAL A 73 -0.55 -9.56 -20.31
N SER A 74 -0.59 -8.97 -19.13
CA SER A 74 -1.82 -8.39 -18.61
C SER A 74 -1.48 -7.29 -17.61
N VAL A 75 -2.04 -6.10 -17.82
CA VAL A 75 -2.03 -5.02 -16.84
C VAL A 75 -3.29 -5.13 -16.01
N VAL A 76 -3.14 -5.37 -14.71
CA VAL A 76 -4.22 -5.24 -13.74
C VAL A 76 -4.19 -3.78 -13.27
N PRO A 77 -5.16 -2.94 -13.69
CA PRO A 77 -5.25 -1.58 -13.16
C PRO A 77 -5.47 -1.65 -11.65
N PRO A 78 -4.99 -0.66 -10.87
CA PRO A 78 -5.21 -0.62 -9.44
C PRO A 78 -6.69 -0.81 -9.20
N ALA A 79 -7.05 -1.85 -8.43
CA ALA A 79 -8.42 -2.01 -7.96
C ALA A 79 -8.83 -0.67 -7.39
N ALA A 80 -9.83 -0.03 -8.04
CA ALA A 80 -10.32 1.27 -7.64
C ALA A 80 -10.87 1.10 -6.23
N SER A 81 -10.00 1.33 -5.24
CA SER A 81 -10.36 1.34 -3.84
C SER A 81 -11.20 2.58 -3.67
N SER A 82 -12.51 2.38 -3.86
CA SER A 82 -13.57 3.29 -3.48
C SER A 82 -13.44 3.57 -1.99
N ARG A 83 -12.59 4.53 -1.66
CA ARG A 83 -12.52 5.11 -0.34
C ARG A 83 -11.93 6.50 -0.47
N SER A 84 -12.84 7.47 -0.43
CA SER A 84 -12.60 8.90 -0.28
C SER A 84 -11.34 9.18 0.56
N ARG A 85 -10.22 9.54 -0.10
CA ARG A 85 -8.90 9.78 0.51
C ARG A 85 -8.12 10.92 -0.19
N LEU A 86 -8.80 11.88 -0.81
CA LEU A 86 -8.10 12.89 -1.64
C LEU A 86 -7.15 13.79 -0.81
N GLY A 87 -7.47 14.08 0.46
CA GLY A 87 -6.63 14.93 1.31
C GLY A 87 -5.55 14.19 2.12
N THR A 88 -5.82 12.95 2.54
CA THR A 88 -4.93 12.21 3.45
C THR A 88 -3.89 11.35 2.72
N ARG A 89 -4.15 10.92 1.48
CA ARG A 89 -3.16 10.16 0.70
C ARG A 89 -2.01 11.05 0.21
N LEU A 90 -2.27 12.28 -0.24
CA LEU A 90 -1.23 13.16 -0.79
C LEU A 90 -0.18 13.55 0.26
N VAL A 91 -0.59 13.76 1.52
CA VAL A 91 0.34 14.07 2.61
C VAL A 91 1.06 12.80 3.10
N ARG A 92 0.39 11.63 3.11
CA ARG A 92 0.98 10.38 3.62
C ARG A 92 1.82 9.58 2.62
N ALA A 93 1.67 9.82 1.32
CA ALA A 93 2.42 9.11 0.28
C ALA A 93 3.95 9.34 0.38
N SER A 94 4.38 10.44 1.01
CA SER A 94 5.79 10.77 1.22
C SER A 94 6.29 10.50 2.64
N TRP A 95 5.48 9.88 3.51
CA TRP A 95 5.87 9.66 4.90
C TRP A 95 6.74 8.41 5.05
N SER A 96 7.80 8.53 5.83
CA SER A 96 8.61 7.38 6.22
C SER A 96 7.83 6.41 7.11
N LYS A 97 8.31 5.17 7.21
CA LYS A 97 7.75 4.15 8.10
C LYS A 97 7.60 4.65 9.54
N ASP A 98 8.61 5.34 10.06
CA ASP A 98 8.59 5.88 11.42
C ASP A 98 7.54 6.98 11.60
N GLN A 99 7.39 7.88 10.62
CA GLN A 99 6.36 8.93 10.65
C GLN A 99 4.96 8.33 10.63
N ARG A 100 4.74 7.31 9.80
CA ARG A 100 3.49 6.54 9.75
C ARG A 100 3.20 5.83 11.07
N GLN A 101 4.20 5.26 11.74
CA GLN A 101 4.03 4.63 13.04
C GLN A 101 3.74 5.64 14.15
N GLN A 102 4.45 6.77 14.19
CA GLN A 102 4.20 7.84 15.16
C GLN A 102 2.79 8.40 15.02
N PHE A 103 2.35 8.64 13.79
CA PHE A 103 1.01 9.11 13.52
C PHE A 103 -0.07 8.06 13.87
N GLY A 104 0.22 6.77 13.62
CA GLY A 104 -0.66 5.66 14.04
C GLY A 104 -0.85 5.63 15.56
N ARG A 105 0.23 5.75 16.33
CA ARG A 105 0.19 5.83 17.80
C ARG A 105 -0.60 7.05 18.27
N PHE A 106 -0.38 8.21 17.64
CA PHE A 106 -1.16 9.42 17.93
C PHE A 106 -2.67 9.21 17.73
N CYS A 107 -3.08 8.57 16.63
CA CYS A 107 -4.48 8.23 16.37
C CYS A 107 -5.07 7.26 17.40
N HIS A 108 -4.28 6.28 17.85
CA HIS A 108 -4.71 5.39 18.93
C HIS A 108 -4.87 6.15 20.26
N THR A 109 -4.02 7.12 20.56
CA THR A 109 -4.20 7.99 21.73
C THR A 109 -5.48 8.80 21.64
N LEU A 110 -5.82 9.37 20.47
CA LEU A 110 -7.09 10.06 20.27
C LEU A 110 -8.31 9.13 20.42
N THR A 111 -8.16 7.88 19.98
CA THR A 111 -9.20 6.84 20.15
C THR A 111 -9.47 6.60 21.64
N VAL A 112 -8.41 6.37 22.42
CA VAL A 112 -8.50 6.18 23.88
C VAL A 112 -9.09 7.43 24.54
N SER A 113 -8.62 8.62 24.16
CA SER A 113 -9.12 9.89 24.68
C SER A 113 -10.62 10.07 24.39
N SER A 114 -11.10 9.67 23.22
CA SER A 114 -12.52 9.73 22.88
C SER A 114 -13.36 8.77 23.72
N ILE A 115 -12.87 7.55 23.97
CA ILE A 115 -13.55 6.58 24.86
C ILE A 115 -13.64 7.13 26.28
N VAL A 116 -12.54 7.63 26.83
CA VAL A 116 -12.52 8.23 28.17
C VAL A 116 -13.44 9.46 28.23
N GLY A 117 -13.39 10.31 27.20
CA GLY A 117 -14.25 11.47 27.06
C GLY A 117 -15.73 11.10 27.01
N LEU A 118 -16.08 10.02 26.31
CA LEU A 118 -17.45 9.51 26.25
C LEU A 118 -17.93 9.04 27.61
N VAL A 119 -17.14 8.23 28.32
CA VAL A 119 -17.50 7.75 29.67
C VAL A 119 -17.68 8.93 30.63
N GLY A 120 -16.74 9.89 30.61
CA GLY A 120 -16.82 11.08 31.45
C GLY A 120 -18.02 11.96 31.11
N TYR A 121 -18.28 12.18 29.81
CA TYR A 121 -19.42 12.96 29.35
C TYR A 121 -20.73 12.30 29.76
N VAL A 122 -20.88 10.98 29.54
CA VAL A 122 -22.09 10.25 29.91
C VAL A 122 -22.34 10.30 31.42
N HIS A 123 -21.30 10.16 32.23
CA HIS A 123 -21.42 10.23 33.68
C HIS A 123 -21.81 11.63 34.20
N ALA A 124 -21.44 12.69 33.48
CA ALA A 124 -21.73 14.07 33.86
C ALA A 124 -23.13 14.56 33.43
N ILE A 125 -23.88 13.79 32.64
CA ILE A 125 -25.20 14.19 32.16
C ILE A 125 -26.23 14.09 33.30
N SER A 126 -26.88 15.20 33.62
CA SER A 126 -28.05 15.23 34.50
C SER A 126 -29.38 15.16 33.72
N GLU A 127 -29.41 15.62 32.47
CA GLU A 127 -30.60 15.65 31.61
C GLU A 127 -30.29 15.22 30.18
N PHE A 128 -31.13 14.36 29.61
CA PHE A 128 -30.95 13.86 28.26
C PHE A 128 -31.58 14.80 27.22
N SER A 129 -30.72 15.42 26.40
CA SER A 129 -31.14 16.31 25.30
C SER A 129 -30.65 15.82 23.94
N ILE A 130 -31.22 16.35 22.86
CA ILE A 130 -30.76 16.05 21.49
C ILE A 130 -29.28 16.45 21.31
N TRP A 131 -28.85 17.57 21.90
CA TRP A 131 -27.45 18.01 21.88
C TRP A 131 -26.53 17.02 22.60
N THR A 132 -26.99 16.46 23.71
CA THR A 132 -26.29 15.41 24.45
C THR A 132 -26.08 14.18 23.58
N ALA A 133 -27.13 13.72 22.88
CA ALA A 133 -27.04 12.60 21.95
C ALA A 133 -26.07 12.87 20.79
N MET A 134 -26.05 14.09 20.23
CA MET A 134 -25.11 14.48 19.18
C MET A 134 -23.66 14.46 19.66
N ASN A 135 -23.37 14.95 20.87
CA ASN A 135 -22.02 14.94 21.42
C ASN A 135 -21.51 13.51 21.69
N VAL A 136 -22.38 12.65 22.23
CA VAL A 136 -22.09 11.22 22.38
C VAL A 136 -21.78 10.58 21.02
N ALA A 137 -22.62 10.82 20.01
CA ALA A 137 -22.41 10.30 18.67
C ALA A 137 -21.10 10.81 18.05
N ALA A 138 -20.77 12.10 18.25
CA ALA A 138 -19.52 12.68 17.76
C ALA A 138 -18.29 12.00 18.37
N LEU A 139 -18.27 11.72 19.67
CA LEU A 139 -17.18 11.00 20.34
C LEU A 139 -17.03 9.58 19.78
N VAL A 140 -18.14 8.86 19.59
CA VAL A 140 -18.11 7.52 18.98
C VAL A 140 -17.54 7.59 17.56
N VAL A 141 -18.02 8.50 16.73
CA VAL A 141 -17.56 8.67 15.34
C VAL A 141 -16.07 9.02 15.29
N ILE A 142 -15.62 9.98 16.11
CA ILE A 142 -14.21 10.35 16.19
C ILE A 142 -13.36 9.14 16.59
N GLY A 143 -13.78 8.40 17.62
CA GLY A 143 -13.06 7.22 18.11
C GLY A 143 -12.91 6.13 17.03
N VAL A 144 -14.00 5.82 16.31
CA VAL A 144 -13.98 4.83 15.23
C VAL A 144 -13.09 5.28 14.08
N ILE A 145 -13.21 6.54 13.65
CA ILE A 145 -12.41 7.09 12.56
C ILE A 145 -10.93 7.06 12.93
N THR A 146 -10.55 7.56 14.11
CA THR A 146 -9.14 7.58 14.53
C THR A 146 -8.59 6.16 14.70
N TYR A 147 -9.40 5.20 15.15
CA TYR A 147 -8.99 3.81 15.26
C TYR A 147 -8.64 3.20 13.90
N ILE A 148 -9.55 3.31 12.93
CA ILE A 148 -9.37 2.77 11.57
C ILE A 148 -8.18 3.47 10.89
N VAL A 149 -8.08 4.79 11.04
CA VAL A 149 -7.00 5.59 10.46
C VAL A 149 -5.65 5.26 11.08
N GLY A 150 -5.60 4.99 12.39
CA GLY A 150 -4.40 4.57 13.10
C GLY A 150 -3.89 3.21 12.61
N MET A 151 -4.81 2.23 12.51
CA MET A 151 -4.51 0.92 11.93
C MET A 151 -3.99 1.00 10.50
N ASP A 152 -4.68 1.75 9.62
CA ASP A 152 -4.29 1.92 8.21
C ASP A 152 -2.92 2.61 8.09
N SER A 153 -2.58 3.54 8.99
CA SER A 153 -1.26 4.20 9.00
C SER A 153 -0.13 3.23 9.30
N MET A 154 -0.35 2.28 10.22
CA MET A 154 0.66 1.33 10.68
C MET A 154 0.83 0.12 9.75
N ASN A 155 -0.14 -0.14 8.85
CA ASN A 155 -0.05 -1.21 7.85
C ASN A 155 0.70 -0.76 6.59
N GLY A 156 1.65 -1.59 6.13
CA GLY A 156 2.47 -1.38 4.93
C GLY A 156 3.96 -1.37 5.26
N GLU A 157 4.74 -2.23 4.61
CA GLU A 157 6.21 -2.15 4.62
C GLU A 157 6.70 -0.92 3.85
#